data_AF-A0A503X0Q8-F1
#
_entry.id   AF-A0A503X0Q8-F1
#
_cell.length_a   1.000
_cell.length_b   1.000
_cell.length_c   1.000
_cell.angle_alpha   90.00
_cell.angle_beta   90.00
_cell.angle_gamma   90.00
#
_symmetry.space_group_name_H-M   'P 1'
#
loop_
_entity.id
_entity.type
_entity.pdbx_description
1 polymer ?
#
loop_
_entity_poly.entity_id
_entity_poly.type
_entity_poly.pdbx_seq_one_letter_code
_entity_poly.pdbx_strand_id
1 'polypeptide(L)'
;MSETKFRSFEKIEPSDLVRLREIALADLDSLFDRIPRLAPLKTHLLLLCLCQGSALHYAKATRGVQDFDVWAFFRKSAEVGSFPWRRISRADFGGSKFWRNPEDGERFNGRRIDMLGRSIYAAASEAPTHALCRYLQKKPTQTAVALSERPVVVISEGGDFGKVIWPGTKNEPWTGEFFATEADAVAAGRMSDRR
;
A
#
# COMPACT_ATOMS: atom_id res chain seq x y z
N MET A 1 -26.51 -1.08 -3.52
CA MET A 1 -25.15 -1.64 -3.61
C MET A 1 -24.87 -1.88 -5.08
N SER A 2 -23.99 -1.11 -5.74
CA SER A 2 -23.71 -1.36 -7.16
C SER A 2 -22.84 -2.61 -7.28
N GLU A 3 -23.47 -3.68 -7.71
CA GLU A 3 -22.83 -4.92 -8.10
C GLU A 3 -22.10 -4.64 -9.43
N THR A 4 -20.83 -4.24 -9.35
CA THR A 4 -20.04 -3.94 -10.54
C THR A 4 -19.81 -5.24 -11.30
N LYS A 5 -20.50 -5.44 -12.44
CA LYS A 5 -20.58 -6.70 -13.20
C LYS A 5 -19.24 -7.25 -13.73
N PHE A 6 -18.14 -6.51 -13.64
CA PHE A 6 -16.89 -6.80 -14.37
C PHE A 6 -15.66 -7.05 -13.50
N ARG A 7 -15.87 -7.55 -12.28
CA ARG A 7 -14.78 -7.92 -11.38
C ARG A 7 -14.12 -9.22 -11.81
N SER A 8 -12.80 -9.28 -11.67
CA SER A 8 -12.05 -10.53 -11.78
C SER A 8 -12.01 -11.25 -10.44
N PHE A 9 -12.43 -12.51 -10.40
CA PHE A 9 -12.32 -13.35 -9.20
C PHE A 9 -11.08 -14.23 -9.19
N GLU A 10 -10.26 -14.17 -10.25
CA GLU A 10 -8.98 -14.85 -10.30
C GLU A 10 -8.11 -14.57 -9.07
N LYS A 11 -7.42 -15.60 -8.60
CA LYS A 11 -6.53 -15.50 -7.45
C LYS A 11 -5.32 -14.63 -7.82
N ILE A 12 -4.98 -13.69 -6.96
CA ILE A 12 -3.74 -12.92 -7.06
C ILE A 12 -2.60 -13.77 -6.48
N GLU A 13 -1.59 -14.06 -7.30
CA GLU A 13 -0.45 -14.90 -6.96
C GLU A 13 0.82 -14.06 -6.71
N PRO A 14 1.86 -14.62 -6.06
CA PRO A 14 3.11 -13.89 -5.83
C PRO A 14 3.73 -13.29 -7.10
N SER A 15 3.66 -13.97 -8.24
CA SER A 15 4.13 -13.45 -9.53
C SER A 15 3.37 -12.21 -9.99
N ASP A 16 2.07 -12.12 -9.68
CA ASP A 16 1.26 -10.93 -9.98
C ASP A 16 1.72 -9.74 -9.12
N LEU A 17 2.06 -9.99 -7.84
CA LEU A 17 2.62 -8.96 -6.95
C LEU A 17 3.99 -8.45 -7.43
N VAL A 18 4.85 -9.33 -7.96
CA VAL A 18 6.12 -8.94 -8.58
C VAL A 18 5.87 -8.02 -9.77
N ARG A 19 4.94 -8.38 -10.65
CA ARG A 19 4.59 -7.55 -11.82
C ARG A 19 4.02 -6.19 -11.42
N LEU A 20 3.14 -6.13 -10.42
CA LEU A 20 2.61 -4.87 -9.88
C LEU A 20 3.72 -3.97 -9.34
N ARG A 21 4.67 -4.56 -8.62
CA ARG A 21 5.85 -3.85 -8.09
C ARG A 21 6.70 -3.28 -9.23
N GLU A 22 7.02 -4.07 -10.25
CA GLU A 22 7.83 -3.64 -11.38
C GLU A 22 7.18 -2.47 -12.14
N ILE A 23 5.87 -2.56 -12.41
CA ILE A 23 5.12 -1.49 -13.06
C ILE A 23 5.13 -0.22 -12.19
N ALA A 24 4.95 -0.35 -10.87
CA ALA A 24 4.97 0.78 -9.97
C ALA A 24 6.35 1.44 -9.87
N LEU A 25 7.44 0.65 -9.86
CA LEU A 25 8.80 1.18 -9.88
C LEU A 25 9.10 1.93 -11.19
N ALA A 26 8.70 1.38 -12.33
CA ALA A 26 8.87 2.05 -13.62
C ALA A 26 8.07 3.38 -13.70
N ASP A 27 6.86 3.42 -13.14
CA ASP A 27 6.06 4.63 -13.04
C ASP A 27 6.68 5.69 -12.11
N LEU A 28 7.32 5.26 -11.01
CA LEU A 28 8.07 6.15 -10.13
C LEU A 28 9.35 6.68 -10.80
N ASP A 29 10.12 5.81 -11.46
CA ASP A 29 11.32 6.23 -12.19
C ASP A 29 10.98 7.24 -13.29
N SER A 30 9.95 6.97 -14.09
CA SER A 30 9.45 7.92 -15.10
C SER A 30 8.99 9.25 -14.49
N LEU A 31 8.36 9.22 -13.31
CA LEU A 31 7.97 10.43 -12.59
C LEU A 31 9.20 11.25 -12.18
N PHE A 32 10.23 10.59 -11.65
CA PHE A 32 11.45 11.26 -11.18
C PHE A 32 12.27 11.83 -12.32
N ASP A 33 12.33 11.14 -13.46
CA ASP A 33 12.99 11.64 -14.67
C ASP A 33 12.28 12.87 -15.24
N ARG A 34 10.94 12.82 -15.32
CA ARG A 34 10.13 13.94 -15.82
C ARG A 34 10.11 15.12 -14.87
N ILE A 35 10.22 14.89 -13.57
CA ILE A 35 10.13 15.91 -12.52
C ILE A 35 11.35 15.80 -11.59
N PRO A 36 12.52 16.30 -12.00
CA PRO A 36 13.79 16.11 -11.27
C PRO A 36 13.76 16.56 -9.80
N ARG A 37 12.95 17.57 -9.46
CA ARG A 37 12.78 18.03 -8.06
C ARG A 37 12.21 16.94 -7.13
N LEU A 38 11.58 15.90 -7.68
CA LEU A 38 11.05 14.76 -6.91
C LEU A 38 12.05 13.60 -6.82
N ALA A 39 13.11 13.58 -7.64
CA ALA A 39 14.08 12.49 -7.68
C ALA A 39 14.71 12.15 -6.31
N PRO A 40 14.97 13.11 -5.39
CA PRO A 40 15.49 12.76 -4.06
C PRO A 40 14.56 11.85 -3.25
N LEU A 41 13.24 11.80 -3.55
CA LEU A 41 12.30 10.88 -2.91
C LEU A 41 12.61 9.40 -3.20
N LYS A 42 13.36 9.09 -4.26
CA LYS A 42 13.75 7.70 -4.59
C LYS A 42 14.47 7.02 -3.42
N THR A 43 15.36 7.75 -2.75
CA THR A 43 16.09 7.26 -1.56
C THR A 43 15.24 7.21 -0.29
N HIS A 44 14.03 7.77 -0.34
CA HIS A 44 13.09 7.84 0.78
C HIS A 44 11.92 6.85 0.61
N LEU A 45 11.90 6.04 -0.44
CA LEU A 45 10.88 5.00 -0.61
C LEU A 45 10.99 3.99 0.55
N LEU A 46 9.93 3.89 1.34
CA LEU A 46 9.81 2.98 2.47
C LEU A 46 9.23 1.64 2.03
N LEU A 47 8.07 1.69 1.36
CA LEU A 47 7.31 0.52 0.92
C LEU A 47 6.48 0.82 -0.33
N LEU A 48 6.36 -0.17 -1.18
CA LEU A 48 5.25 -0.40 -2.10
C LEU A 48 4.28 -1.41 -1.49
N CYS A 49 2.99 -1.09 -1.53
CA CYS A 49 1.92 -1.96 -1.03
C CYS A 49 0.76 -2.07 -2.01
N LEU A 50 0.12 -3.24 -2.04
CA LEU A 50 -1.21 -3.43 -2.57
C LEU A 50 -2.23 -3.06 -1.50
N CYS A 51 -3.25 -2.28 -1.88
CA CYS A 51 -4.23 -1.73 -0.94
C CYS A 51 -5.67 -1.94 -1.43
N GLN A 52 -6.63 -1.48 -0.62
CA GLN A 52 -8.03 -1.34 -1.00
C GLN A 52 -8.68 -2.65 -1.47
N GLY A 53 -9.47 -2.62 -2.54
CA GLY A 53 -10.27 -3.77 -3.00
C GLY A 53 -9.40 -4.94 -3.43
N SER A 54 -8.30 -4.66 -4.13
CA SER A 54 -7.34 -5.67 -4.58
C SER A 54 -6.62 -6.37 -3.43
N ALA A 55 -6.19 -5.64 -2.39
CA ALA A 55 -5.61 -6.24 -1.19
C ALA A 55 -6.61 -7.09 -0.41
N LEU A 56 -7.88 -6.65 -0.32
CA LEU A 56 -8.93 -7.46 0.29
C LEU A 56 -9.17 -8.77 -0.48
N HIS A 57 -9.15 -8.72 -1.82
CA HIS A 57 -9.26 -9.92 -2.64
C HIS A 57 -8.05 -10.84 -2.50
N TYR A 58 -6.84 -10.30 -2.45
CA TYR A 58 -5.63 -11.11 -2.17
C TYR A 58 -5.73 -11.82 -0.82
N ALA A 59 -6.13 -11.10 0.23
CA ALA A 59 -6.15 -11.63 1.59
C ALA A 59 -7.32 -12.60 1.87
N LYS A 60 -8.50 -12.36 1.29
CA LYS A 60 -9.74 -13.09 1.63
C LYS A 60 -10.46 -13.73 0.43
N ALA A 61 -10.02 -13.50 -0.81
CA ALA A 61 -10.62 -14.03 -2.05
C ALA A 61 -12.14 -13.80 -2.21
N THR A 62 -12.67 -12.70 -1.68
CA THR A 62 -14.13 -12.54 -1.51
C THR A 62 -14.86 -11.75 -2.58
N ARG A 63 -14.34 -10.57 -2.96
CA ARG A 63 -15.11 -9.57 -3.73
C ARG A 63 -14.67 -9.43 -5.18
N GLY A 64 -13.56 -10.05 -5.57
CA GLY A 64 -12.94 -9.82 -6.86
C GLY A 64 -12.33 -8.42 -7.01
N VAL A 65 -11.52 -8.27 -8.06
CA VAL A 65 -10.73 -7.09 -8.37
C VAL A 65 -11.41 -6.30 -9.49
N GLN A 66 -11.65 -5.01 -9.25
CA GLN A 66 -12.09 -4.08 -10.29
C GLN A 66 -10.90 -3.40 -10.97
N ASP A 67 -9.91 -3.05 -10.16
CA ASP A 67 -8.64 -2.40 -10.45
C ASP A 67 -7.63 -2.79 -9.34
N PHE A 68 -6.34 -2.58 -9.61
CA PHE A 68 -5.28 -2.74 -8.62
C PHE A 68 -4.89 -1.38 -8.03
N ASP A 69 -4.92 -1.26 -6.70
CA ASP A 69 -4.50 -0.04 -6.00
C ASP A 69 -3.09 -0.24 -5.43
N VAL A 70 -2.08 0.34 -6.08
CA VAL A 70 -0.69 0.28 -5.62
C VAL A 70 -0.30 1.60 -4.97
N TRP A 71 0.25 1.52 -3.75
CA TRP A 71 0.65 2.67 -2.96
C TRP A 71 2.15 2.66 -2.69
N ALA A 72 2.81 3.78 -3.02
CA ALA A 72 4.18 4.07 -2.63
C ALA A 72 4.21 4.95 -1.38
N PHE A 73 4.83 4.44 -0.31
CA PHE A 73 5.03 5.17 0.93
C PHE A 73 6.45 5.68 1.01
N PHE A 74 6.61 6.96 1.30
CA PHE A 74 7.90 7.62 1.41
C PHE A 74 8.14 8.12 2.83
N ARG A 75 9.39 8.14 3.28
CA ARG A 75 9.77 8.84 4.50
C ARG A 75 9.60 10.34 4.27
N LYS A 76 8.89 11.01 5.17
CA LYS A 76 8.78 12.47 5.18
C LYS A 76 10.10 13.06 5.66
N SER A 77 10.70 13.94 4.86
CA SER A 77 11.91 14.69 5.21
C SER A 77 11.70 16.17 4.91
N ALA A 78 12.24 17.05 5.76
CA ALA A 78 12.21 18.49 5.51
C ALA A 78 13.13 18.87 4.32
N GLU A 79 14.20 18.11 4.10
CA GLU A 79 15.20 18.37 3.05
C GLU A 79 14.68 17.97 1.66
N VAL A 80 14.02 16.81 1.58
CA VAL A 80 13.52 16.24 0.32
C VAL A 80 12.07 16.65 0.02
N GLY A 81 11.32 17.08 1.03
CA GLY A 81 9.91 17.40 0.90
C GLY A 81 9.01 16.15 0.94
N SER A 82 7.78 16.30 0.44
CA SER A 82 6.76 15.25 0.47
C SER A 82 6.28 14.86 -0.92
N PHE A 83 5.92 13.59 -1.07
CA PHE A 83 5.27 13.10 -2.28
C PHE A 83 3.98 13.89 -2.55
N PRO A 84 3.72 14.34 -3.80
CA PRO A 84 2.54 15.12 -4.11
C PRO A 84 1.26 14.31 -3.86
N TRP A 85 0.52 14.67 -2.81
CA TRP A 85 -0.58 13.83 -2.32
C TRP A 85 -1.77 13.65 -3.29
N ARG A 86 -1.91 14.53 -4.30
CA ARG A 86 -2.92 14.45 -5.35
C ARG A 86 -2.47 13.66 -6.57
N ARG A 87 -1.22 13.21 -6.60
CA ARG A 87 -0.66 12.48 -7.74
C ARG A 87 -1.29 11.10 -7.79
N ILE A 88 -1.96 10.84 -8.91
CA ILE A 88 -2.46 9.52 -9.30
C ILE A 88 -1.96 9.28 -10.72
N SER A 89 -1.32 8.15 -10.95
CA SER A 89 -1.03 7.65 -12.30
C SER A 89 -1.81 6.36 -12.53
N ARG A 90 -2.03 6.04 -13.80
CA ARG A 90 -2.75 4.84 -14.21
C ARG A 90 -1.88 4.06 -15.17
N ALA A 91 -1.63 2.81 -14.87
CA ALA A 91 -0.93 1.87 -15.73
C ALA A 91 -1.84 0.73 -16.16
N ASP A 92 -1.40 0.05 -17.21
CA ASP A 92 -2.01 -1.17 -17.70
C ASP A 92 -1.29 -2.37 -17.10
N PHE A 93 -2.03 -3.28 -16.45
CA PHE A 93 -1.46 -4.57 -16.04
C PHE A 93 -1.11 -5.43 -17.27
N GLY A 94 -1.73 -5.17 -18.42
CA GLY A 94 -1.55 -5.92 -19.66
C GLY A 94 -2.29 -7.27 -19.67
N GLY A 95 -2.15 -8.00 -20.79
CA GLY A 95 -2.76 -9.32 -20.96
C GLY A 95 -2.46 -10.24 -19.78
N SER A 96 -3.52 -10.75 -19.14
CA SER A 96 -3.45 -11.59 -17.94
C SER A 96 -4.77 -12.29 -17.66
N LYS A 97 -4.75 -13.25 -16.72
CA LYS A 97 -5.94 -13.94 -16.21
C LYS A 97 -6.99 -12.98 -15.64
N PHE A 98 -6.59 -11.80 -15.16
CA PHE A 98 -7.53 -10.84 -14.59
C PHE A 98 -8.42 -10.16 -15.64
N TRP A 99 -8.11 -10.30 -16.94
CA TRP A 99 -8.80 -9.63 -18.04
C TRP A 99 -8.88 -8.09 -17.87
N ARG A 100 -9.35 -7.42 -18.92
CA ARG A 100 -9.66 -5.99 -18.85
C ARG A 100 -11.00 -5.75 -18.17
N ASN A 101 -11.15 -4.63 -17.47
CA ASN A 101 -12.47 -4.10 -17.12
C ASN A 101 -13.08 -3.36 -18.34
N PRO A 102 -14.21 -3.80 -18.91
CA PRO A 102 -14.84 -3.09 -20.04
C PRO A 102 -15.19 -1.63 -19.74
N GLU A 103 -15.43 -1.26 -18.48
CA GLU A 103 -15.74 0.12 -18.07
C GLU A 103 -14.53 1.07 -18.17
N ASP A 104 -13.30 0.55 -18.22
CA ASP A 104 -12.09 1.37 -18.38
C ASP A 104 -11.80 1.75 -19.85
N GLY A 105 -12.66 1.30 -20.79
CA GLY A 105 -12.53 1.56 -22.22
C GLY A 105 -11.34 0.87 -22.89
N GLU A 106 -10.96 1.34 -24.07
CA GLU A 106 -9.88 0.76 -24.89
C GLU A 106 -8.47 1.19 -24.50
N ARG A 107 -8.35 2.01 -23.44
CA ARG A 107 -7.06 2.54 -22.97
C ARG A 107 -6.15 1.46 -22.37
N PHE A 108 -6.72 0.38 -21.85
CA PHE A 108 -5.98 -0.70 -21.20
C PHE A 108 -6.25 -2.00 -21.94
N ASN A 109 -5.21 -2.82 -22.12
CA ASN A 109 -5.32 -4.19 -22.61
C ASN A 109 -5.59 -5.18 -21.47
N GLY A 110 -5.16 -4.84 -20.26
CA GLY A 110 -5.38 -5.58 -19.03
C GLY A 110 -6.20 -4.82 -18.00
N ARG A 111 -6.14 -5.30 -16.77
CA ARG A 111 -6.78 -4.67 -15.61
C ARG A 111 -6.05 -3.36 -15.27
N ARG A 112 -6.79 -2.29 -15.00
CA ARG A 112 -6.21 -1.00 -14.60
C ARG A 112 -5.43 -1.12 -13.29
N ILE A 113 -4.31 -0.41 -13.21
CA ILE A 113 -3.56 -0.19 -11.96
C ILE A 113 -3.60 1.30 -11.64
N ASP A 114 -4.15 1.67 -10.49
CA ASP A 114 -4.02 3.01 -9.93
C ASP A 114 -2.78 3.06 -9.03
N MET A 115 -1.86 3.97 -9.35
CA MET A 115 -0.60 4.16 -8.64
C MET A 115 -0.61 5.49 -7.89
N LEU A 116 -0.61 5.39 -6.56
CA LEU A 116 -0.70 6.51 -5.65
C LEU A 116 0.52 6.55 -4.74
N GLY A 117 0.70 7.66 -4.02
CA GLY A 117 1.78 7.74 -3.04
C GLY A 117 1.51 8.70 -1.90
N ARG A 118 2.23 8.47 -0.79
CA ARG A 118 2.15 9.30 0.40
C ARG A 118 3.47 9.35 1.16
N SER A 119 3.86 10.54 1.61
CA SER A 119 4.91 10.65 2.62
C SER A 119 4.34 10.50 4.02
N ILE A 120 4.98 9.65 4.82
CA ILE A 120 4.64 9.37 6.22
C ILE A 120 5.85 9.63 7.11
N TYR A 121 5.62 9.95 8.38
CA TYR A 121 6.72 10.03 9.35
C TYR A 121 7.22 8.62 9.65
N ALA A 122 8.53 8.40 9.52
CA ALA A 122 9.22 7.18 9.93
C ALA A 122 10.57 7.56 10.52
N ALA A 123 10.90 7.07 11.72
CA ALA A 123 12.23 7.30 12.29
C ALA A 123 13.30 6.54 11.48
N ALA A 124 14.56 6.97 11.57
CA ALA A 124 15.65 6.38 10.78
C ALA A 124 15.83 4.87 11.06
N SER A 125 15.68 4.46 12.33
CA SER A 125 15.78 3.08 12.81
C SER A 125 14.46 2.31 12.84
N GLU A 126 13.34 2.95 12.49
CA GLU A 126 12.02 2.31 12.52
C GLU A 126 11.84 1.45 11.26
N ALA A 127 11.39 0.20 11.46
CA ALA A 127 11.02 -0.67 10.36
C ALA A 127 9.92 -0.02 9.50
N PRO A 128 10.04 -0.01 8.16
CA PRO A 128 9.04 0.60 7.28
C PRO A 128 7.60 0.11 7.50
N THR A 129 7.44 -1.18 7.79
CA THR A 129 6.14 -1.80 8.10
C THR A 129 5.54 -1.25 9.39
N HIS A 130 6.32 -1.08 10.45
CA HIS A 130 5.86 -0.48 11.71
C HIS A 130 5.43 0.98 11.51
N ALA A 131 6.21 1.77 10.75
CA ALA A 131 5.87 3.15 10.45
C ALA A 131 4.52 3.26 9.71
N LEU A 132 4.27 2.36 8.75
CA LEU A 132 3.02 2.30 8.02
C LEU A 132 1.86 1.85 8.91
N CYS A 133 2.02 0.81 9.73
CA CYS A 133 0.98 0.37 10.67
C CYS A 133 0.61 1.48 11.66
N ARG A 134 1.59 2.19 12.22
CA ARG A 134 1.37 3.37 13.08
C ARG A 134 0.62 4.48 12.34
N TYR A 135 0.94 4.73 11.07
CA TYR A 135 0.23 5.70 10.24
C TYR A 135 -1.24 5.32 10.02
N LEU A 136 -1.52 4.03 9.75
CA LEU A 136 -2.87 3.50 9.56
C LEU A 136 -3.67 3.48 10.87
N GLN A 137 -3.03 3.22 12.00
CA GLN A 137 -3.65 3.24 13.32
C GLN A 137 -4.06 4.66 13.75
N LYS A 138 -3.16 5.64 13.60
CA LYS A 138 -3.42 7.03 13.99
C LYS A 138 -4.41 7.75 13.07
N LYS A 139 -4.61 7.25 11.84
CA LYS A 139 -5.52 7.80 10.82
C LYS A 139 -5.41 9.32 10.65
N PRO A 140 -4.20 9.92 10.55
CA PRO A 140 -4.05 11.37 10.59
C PRO A 140 -4.54 12.09 9.32
N THR A 141 -4.95 11.35 8.29
CA THR A 141 -5.47 11.90 7.03
C THR A 141 -6.62 11.05 6.51
N GLN A 142 -7.46 11.61 5.63
CA GLN A 142 -8.51 10.84 4.94
C GLN A 142 -7.97 9.62 4.18
N THR A 143 -6.77 9.73 3.59
CA THR A 143 -6.06 8.60 2.99
C THR A 143 -5.80 7.49 4.01
N ALA A 144 -5.30 7.84 5.20
CA ALA A 144 -5.04 6.86 6.25
C ALA A 144 -6.34 6.21 6.74
N VAL A 145 -7.42 6.99 6.89
CA VAL A 145 -8.75 6.46 7.20
C VAL A 145 -9.16 5.43 6.15
N ALA A 146 -9.16 5.82 4.87
CA ALA A 146 -9.58 4.95 3.78
C ALA A 146 -8.72 3.68 3.64
N LEU A 147 -7.40 3.79 3.81
CA LEU A 147 -6.50 2.63 3.76
C LEU A 147 -6.67 1.72 4.98
N SER A 148 -6.93 2.28 6.16
CA SER A 148 -7.09 1.51 7.39
C SER A 148 -8.31 0.60 7.39
N GLU A 149 -9.29 0.85 6.53
CA GLU A 149 -10.52 0.05 6.43
C GLU A 149 -10.30 -1.36 5.88
N ARG A 150 -9.22 -1.58 5.12
CA ARG A 150 -8.98 -2.80 4.34
C ARG A 150 -7.56 -3.32 4.54
N PRO A 151 -7.28 -4.57 4.12
CA PRO A 151 -5.94 -5.10 4.20
C PRO A 151 -4.90 -4.25 3.45
N VAL A 152 -3.67 -4.28 3.95
CA VAL A 152 -2.49 -3.73 3.26
C VAL A 152 -1.46 -4.83 3.13
N VAL A 153 -1.06 -5.11 1.89
CA VAL A 153 -0.13 -6.19 1.53
C VAL A 153 1.16 -5.58 1.03
N VAL A 154 2.30 -5.98 1.58
CA VAL A 154 3.61 -5.51 1.12
C VAL A 154 3.93 -6.16 -0.21
N ILE A 155 4.31 -5.36 -1.21
CA ILE A 155 4.80 -5.85 -2.51
C ILE A 155 6.23 -5.39 -2.78
N SER A 156 6.89 -4.75 -1.82
CA SER A 156 8.32 -4.42 -1.91
C SER A 156 9.17 -5.68 -1.82
N GLU A 157 10.37 -5.66 -2.40
CA GLU A 157 11.32 -6.74 -2.17
C GLU A 157 11.69 -6.85 -0.67
N GLY A 158 12.10 -8.04 -0.25
CA GLY A 158 12.57 -8.31 1.11
C GLY A 158 11.67 -9.28 1.88
N GLY A 159 11.99 -9.45 3.17
CA GLY A 159 11.41 -10.51 4.00
C GLY A 159 9.90 -10.40 4.27
N ASP A 160 9.28 -9.26 3.96
CA ASP A 160 7.83 -9.03 4.13
C ASP A 160 7.03 -9.10 2.82
N PHE A 161 7.67 -9.41 1.69
CA PHE A 161 6.97 -9.54 0.41
C PHE A 161 5.77 -10.50 0.49
N GLY A 162 4.62 -10.04 0.02
CA GLY A 162 3.36 -10.80 0.02
C GLY A 162 2.65 -10.87 1.38
N LYS A 163 3.22 -10.34 2.46
CA LYS A 163 2.59 -10.35 3.79
C LYS A 163 1.52 -9.27 3.92
N VAL A 164 0.43 -9.64 4.59
CA VAL A 164 -0.58 -8.68 5.07
C VAL A 164 -0.05 -8.07 6.37
N ILE A 165 0.31 -6.79 6.35
CA ILE A 165 0.84 -6.07 7.53
C ILE A 165 -0.26 -5.33 8.31
N TRP A 166 -1.42 -5.16 7.68
CA TRP A 166 -2.59 -4.56 8.28
C TRP A 166 -3.83 -5.36 7.86
N PRO A 167 -4.69 -5.82 8.79
CA PRO A 167 -5.85 -6.65 8.44
C PRO A 167 -7.06 -5.85 7.94
N GLY A 168 -7.10 -4.53 8.20
CA GLY A 168 -8.26 -3.67 7.95
C GLY A 168 -9.24 -3.65 9.13
N THR A 169 -9.81 -2.48 9.44
CA THR A 169 -10.67 -2.31 10.63
C THR A 169 -12.17 -2.32 10.34
N LYS A 170 -12.59 -2.45 9.07
CA LYS A 170 -14.00 -2.26 8.70
C LYS A 170 -14.93 -3.38 9.18
N ASN A 171 -14.39 -4.56 9.50
CA ASN A 171 -15.18 -5.73 9.93
C ASN A 171 -14.60 -6.47 11.16
N GLU A 172 -13.39 -6.14 11.62
CA GLU A 172 -12.75 -6.73 12.81
C GLU A 172 -12.03 -5.60 13.57
N PRO A 173 -12.42 -5.27 14.82
CA PRO A 173 -11.66 -4.32 15.62
C PRO A 173 -10.25 -4.87 15.86
N TRP A 174 -9.25 -4.05 15.56
CA TRP A 174 -7.84 -4.41 15.72
C TRP A 174 -7.50 -4.61 17.21
N THR A 175 -7.01 -5.79 17.57
CA THR A 175 -6.77 -6.21 18.97
C THR A 175 -5.35 -5.95 19.48
N GLY A 176 -4.46 -5.32 18.69
CA GLY A 176 -3.19 -4.81 19.21
C GLY A 176 -1.93 -5.59 18.82
N GLU A 177 -2.04 -6.83 18.35
CA GLU A 177 -0.87 -7.71 18.27
C GLU A 177 -0.50 -8.04 16.83
N PHE A 178 0.37 -7.23 16.24
CA PHE A 178 1.23 -7.75 15.16
C PHE A 178 2.70 -7.33 15.30
N PHE A 179 2.99 -6.30 16.11
CA PHE A 179 4.33 -5.80 16.28
C PHE A 179 4.51 -5.23 17.69
N ALA A 180 4.49 -6.08 18.71
CA ALA A 180 5.10 -5.69 19.98
C ALA A 180 6.62 -5.64 19.72
N THR A 181 7.18 -4.45 19.58
CA THR A 181 8.63 -4.32 19.64
C THR A 181 9.06 -4.51 21.10
N GLU A 182 10.26 -5.04 21.35
CA GLU A 182 10.83 -5.05 22.72
C GLU A 182 10.82 -3.64 23.35
N ALA A 183 10.86 -2.58 22.56
CA ALA A 183 10.74 -1.20 23.04
C ALA A 183 9.35 -0.85 23.59
N ASP A 184 8.27 -1.44 23.06
CA ASP A 184 6.89 -1.22 23.54
C ASP A 184 6.64 -1.99 24.85
N ALA A 185 7.25 -3.17 25.01
CA ALA A 185 7.19 -3.95 26.25
C ALA A 185 7.92 -3.24 27.42
N VAL A 186 9.04 -2.57 27.14
CA VAL A 186 9.79 -1.80 28.16
C VAL A 186 9.04 -0.54 28.60
N ALA A 187 8.25 0.08 27.72
CA ALA A 187 7.40 1.22 28.07
C ALA A 187 6.20 0.81 28.95
N ALA A 188 5.58 -0.33 28.66
CA ALA A 188 4.47 -0.86 29.45
C ALA A 188 4.91 -1.41 30.83
N GLY A 189 6.10 -2.02 30.91
CA GLY A 189 6.64 -2.57 32.16
C GLY A 189 7.15 -1.55 33.18
N ARG A 190 7.29 -0.26 32.80
CA ARG A 190 7.75 0.80 33.71
C ARG A 190 6.62 1.53 34.45
N MET A 191 5.35 1.22 34.17
CA MET A 191 4.20 1.81 34.86
C MET A 191 3.62 0.93 35.98
N SER A 192 4.05 -0.32 36.12
CA SER A 192 3.61 -1.21 37.21
C SER A 192 4.51 -1.23 38.44
N ASP A 193 5.63 -0.51 38.43
CA ASP A 193 6.59 -0.44 39.55
C ASP A 193 6.79 1.00 40.04
N ARG A 194 5.69 1.67 40.40
CA ARG A 194 5.69 2.77 41.38
C ARG A 194 4.38 2.79 42.18
N ARG A 195 4.44 2.07 43.30
CA ARG A 195 3.65 2.18 44.55
C ARG A 195 2.15 1.92 44.50
#